data_AF-A0A538M3B8-F1
#
_entry.id   AF-A0A538M3B8-F1
#
_cell.length_a   1.000
_cell.length_b   1.000
_cell.length_c   1.000
_cell.angle_alpha   90.00
_cell.angle_beta   90.00
_cell.angle_gamma   90.00
#
_symmetry.space_group_name_H-M   'P 1'
#
loop_
_entity.id
_entity.type
_entity.pdbx_description
1 polymer ?
#
loop_
_entity_poly.entity_id
_entity_poly.type
_entity_poly.pdbx_seq_one_letter_code
_entity_poly.pdbx_strand_id
1 'polypeptide(L)'
;GGPGEGDETTLNVPLPAGSGDEEYLHAFDELVGPAVRAFEPELVLVSAGFDAHAEDPLAGMHVTAEGFGRLASHSADLGPRVAAVLEGGYNPGALPGLVAAALEGFQK
;
A
#
# COMPACT_ATOMS: atom_id res chain seq x y z
N GLY A 1 2.75 -10.73 20.42
CA GLY A 1 1.87 -10.67 19.23
C GLY A 1 0.96 -11.89 19.11
N GLY A 2 0.58 -12.49 20.25
CA GLY A 2 -0.57 -13.39 20.30
C GLY A 2 -1.87 -12.64 20.63
N PRO A 3 -3.01 -13.34 20.71
CA PRO A 3 -4.29 -12.75 21.11
C PRO A 3 -4.15 -12.12 22.51
N GLY A 4 -4.38 -10.81 22.62
CA GLY A 4 -4.32 -10.06 23.88
C GLY A 4 -3.02 -9.30 24.16
N GLU A 5 -2.04 -9.34 23.25
CA GLU A 5 -0.77 -8.59 23.36
C GLU A 5 -0.59 -7.52 22.27
N GLY A 6 -1.62 -7.23 21.48
CA GLY A 6 -1.49 -6.72 20.11
C GLY A 6 -1.86 -5.26 19.83
N ASP A 7 -2.14 -4.44 20.85
CA ASP A 7 -2.73 -3.12 20.60
C ASP A 7 -1.70 -2.02 20.28
N GLU A 8 -0.40 -2.24 20.53
CA GLU A 8 0.62 -1.18 20.33
C GLU A 8 1.40 -1.27 19.01
N THR A 9 1.32 -2.39 18.27
CA THR A 9 2.06 -2.58 16.99
C THR A 9 1.16 -2.84 15.81
N THR A 10 -0.16 -2.68 15.97
CA THR A 10 -1.14 -2.90 14.90
C THR A 10 -1.86 -1.58 14.61
N LEU A 11 -1.70 -1.08 13.38
CA LEU A 11 -2.43 0.09 12.90
C LEU A 11 -3.37 -0.35 11.76
N ASN A 12 -4.67 -0.25 12.00
CA ASN A 12 -5.69 -0.49 10.97
C ASN A 12 -6.23 0.86 10.47
N VAL A 13 -6.21 1.06 9.15
CA VAL A 13 -6.66 2.31 8.52
C VAL A 13 -7.83 2.03 7.57
N PRO A 14 -9.08 2.06 8.04
CA PRO A 14 -10.23 1.87 7.17
C PRO A 14 -10.45 3.10 6.29
N LEU A 15 -10.66 2.88 4.99
CA LEU A 15 -10.99 3.93 4.03
C LEU A 15 -12.44 3.78 3.51
N PRO A 16 -13.16 4.89 3.27
CA PRO A 16 -14.48 4.85 2.64
C PRO A 16 -14.44 4.24 1.24
N ALA A 17 -15.53 3.62 0.81
CA ALA A 17 -15.69 3.16 -0.56
C ALA A 17 -15.55 4.33 -1.56
N GLY A 18 -14.93 4.06 -2.71
CA GLY A 18 -14.66 5.06 -3.74
C GLY A 18 -13.44 5.95 -3.47
N SER A 19 -12.69 5.70 -2.38
CA SER A 19 -11.42 6.37 -2.12
C SER A 19 -10.44 6.15 -3.27
N GLY A 20 -9.74 7.22 -3.68
CA GLY A 20 -8.74 7.20 -4.74
C GLY A 20 -7.35 7.56 -4.20
N ASP A 21 -6.48 7.97 -5.11
CA ASP A 21 -5.06 8.20 -4.83
C ASP A 21 -4.82 9.14 -3.64
N GLU A 22 -5.54 10.26 -3.58
CA GLU A 22 -5.31 11.28 -2.57
C GLU A 22 -5.78 10.83 -1.17
N GLU A 23 -6.88 10.08 -1.05
CA GLU A 23 -7.30 9.52 0.23
C GLU A 23 -6.30 8.48 0.75
N TYR A 24 -5.78 7.62 -0.14
CA TYR A 24 -4.77 6.64 0.20
C TYR A 24 -3.46 7.29 0.65
N LEU A 25 -2.99 8.31 -0.09
CA LEU A 25 -1.75 9.00 0.22
C LEU A 25 -1.87 9.85 1.48
N HIS A 26 -3.01 10.52 1.68
CA HIS A 26 -3.27 11.24 2.93
C HIS A 26 -3.24 10.29 4.14
N ALA A 27 -3.89 9.13 4.04
CA ALA A 27 -3.83 8.11 5.07
C ALA A 27 -2.40 7.58 5.30
N PHE A 28 -1.62 7.44 4.22
CA PHE A 28 -0.24 7.01 4.32
C PHE A 28 0.62 8.06 5.04
N ASP A 29 0.51 9.33 4.66
CA ASP A 29 1.34 10.41 5.18
C ASP A 29 1.00 10.78 6.62
N GLU A 30 -0.28 10.76 7.00
CA GLU A 30 -0.73 11.15 8.33
C GLU A 30 -0.68 10.01 9.35
N LEU A 31 -0.84 8.75 8.91
CA LEU A 31 -1.01 7.61 9.82
C LEU A 31 0.08 6.56 9.64
N VAL A 32 0.22 5.99 8.43
CA VAL A 32 1.11 4.84 8.19
C VAL A 32 2.58 5.24 8.33
N GLY A 33 2.99 6.31 7.65
CA GLY A 33 4.37 6.79 7.64
C GLY A 33 4.89 7.13 9.04
N PRO A 34 4.19 7.95 9.84
CA PRO A 34 4.58 8.25 11.21
C PRO A 34 4.68 7.00 12.10
N ALA A 35 3.69 6.10 12.01
CA ALA A 35 3.67 4.87 12.80
C ALA A 35 4.85 3.95 12.47
N VAL A 36 5.12 3.73 11.18
CA VAL A 36 6.22 2.87 10.73
C VAL A 36 7.57 3.50 11.06
N ARG A 37 7.74 4.82 10.89
CA ARG A 37 8.98 5.51 11.28
C ARG A 37 9.25 5.43 12.79
N ALA A 38 8.21 5.53 13.62
CA ALA A 38 8.34 5.38 15.07
C ALA A 38 8.71 3.94 15.49
N PHE A 39 8.37 2.95 14.68
CA PHE A 39 8.74 1.55 14.88
C PHE A 39 10.21 1.24 14.48
N GLU A 40 10.84 2.10 13.67
CA GLU A 40 12.23 1.96 13.20
C GLU A 40 12.55 0.58 12.57
N PRO A 41 11.82 0.13 11.52
CA PRO A 41 12.04 -1.19 10.93
C PRO A 41 13.37 -1.28 10.18
N GLU A 42 14.03 -2.44 10.27
CA GLU A 42 15.18 -2.78 9.42
C GLU A 42 14.77 -3.36 8.05
N LEU A 43 13.50 -3.77 7.91
CA LEU A 43 12.91 -4.29 6.68
C LEU A 43 11.42 -3.94 6.63
N VAL A 44 10.98 -3.38 5.52
CA VAL A 44 9.56 -3.20 5.18
C VAL A 44 9.14 -4.31 4.22
N LEU A 45 8.12 -5.08 4.60
CA LEU A 45 7.51 -6.09 3.72
C LEU A 45 6.12 -5.59 3.28
N VAL A 46 5.97 -5.33 2.00
CA VAL A 46 4.72 -4.85 1.41
C VAL A 46 3.93 -6.01 0.82
N SER A 47 2.74 -6.24 1.38
CA SER A 47 1.72 -7.09 0.77
C SER A 47 1.03 -6.28 -0.33
N ALA A 48 1.48 -6.47 -1.58
CA ALA A 48 1.15 -5.60 -2.71
C ALA A 48 -0.07 -6.16 -3.49
N GLY A 49 -1.26 -5.73 -3.07
CA GLY A 49 -2.52 -5.96 -3.78
C GLY A 49 -2.90 -4.80 -4.69
N PHE A 50 -3.50 -5.12 -5.84
CA PHE A 50 -3.93 -4.18 -6.87
C PHE A 50 -5.46 -4.16 -7.08
N ASP A 51 -6.20 -4.78 -6.17
CA ASP A 51 -7.67 -4.84 -6.19
C ASP A 51 -8.35 -3.53 -5.79
N ALA A 52 -7.59 -2.56 -5.26
CA ALA A 52 -8.04 -1.18 -5.07
C ALA A 52 -8.12 -0.36 -6.38
N HIS A 53 -7.73 -0.93 -7.52
CA HIS A 53 -7.80 -0.26 -8.81
C HIS A 53 -9.24 0.08 -9.20
N ALA A 54 -9.46 1.24 -9.83
CA ALA A 54 -10.78 1.72 -10.26
C ALA A 54 -11.57 0.74 -11.15
N GLU A 55 -10.87 -0.12 -11.90
CA GLU A 55 -11.50 -1.12 -12.78
C GLU A 55 -11.46 -2.55 -12.20
N ASP A 56 -11.06 -2.73 -10.94
CA ASP A 56 -11.11 -4.02 -10.27
C ASP A 56 -12.52 -4.30 -9.72
N PRO A 57 -13.06 -5.52 -9.87
CA PRO A 57 -14.43 -5.82 -9.46
C PRO A 57 -14.65 -5.99 -7.95
N LEU A 58 -13.60 -6.08 -7.12
CA LEU A 58 -13.75 -6.51 -5.73
C LEU A 58 -13.79 -5.38 -4.68
N ALA A 59 -12.86 -4.43 -4.72
CA ALA A 59 -12.66 -3.52 -3.58
C ALA A 59 -13.57 -2.28 -3.60
N GLY A 60 -14.07 -1.87 -4.77
CA GLY A 60 -14.87 -0.65 -4.91
C GLY A 60 -14.09 0.63 -4.57
N MET A 61 -12.80 0.64 -4.84
CA MET A 61 -11.90 1.80 -4.69
C MET A 61 -11.53 2.35 -6.06
N HIS A 62 -10.94 3.55 -6.11
CA HIS A 62 -10.62 4.28 -7.34
C HIS A 62 -9.14 4.64 -7.46
N VAL A 63 -8.25 3.76 -6.98
CA VAL A 63 -6.80 3.99 -7.07
C VAL A 63 -6.35 3.84 -8.53
N THR A 64 -5.50 4.74 -9.00
CA THR A 64 -4.93 4.73 -10.34
C THR A 64 -3.56 4.05 -10.37
N ALA A 65 -3.04 3.76 -11.56
CA ALA A 65 -1.67 3.29 -11.72
C ALA A 65 -0.63 4.26 -11.11
N GLU A 66 -0.85 5.56 -11.24
CA GLU A 66 -0.01 6.59 -10.63
C GLU A 66 -0.07 6.52 -9.10
N GLY A 67 -1.28 6.34 -8.54
CA GLY A 67 -1.50 6.12 -7.12
C GLY A 67 -0.70 4.93 -6.57
N PHE A 68 -0.77 3.78 -7.23
CA PHE A 68 0.03 2.60 -6.84
C PHE A 68 1.54 2.87 -6.91
N GLY A 69 2.02 3.58 -7.93
CA GLY A 69 3.42 3.98 -8.02
C GLY A 69 3.86 4.91 -6.89
N ARG A 70 3.01 5.88 -6.51
CA ARG A 70 3.27 6.80 -5.38
C ARG A 70 3.27 6.04 -4.05
N LEU A 71 2.32 5.15 -3.82
CA LEU A 71 2.25 4.30 -2.62
C LEU A 71 3.46 3.37 -2.48
N ALA A 72 3.91 2.77 -3.59
CA ALA A 72 5.12 1.96 -3.63
C ALA A 72 6.37 2.78 -3.28
N SER A 73 6.49 3.99 -3.85
CA SER A 73 7.55 4.94 -3.54
C SER A 73 7.56 5.31 -2.06
N HIS A 74 6.40 5.68 -1.49
CA HIS A 74 6.31 6.01 -0.07
C HIS A 74 6.70 4.82 0.81
N SER A 75 6.31 3.60 0.43
CA SER A 75 6.65 2.37 1.16
C SER A 75 8.15 2.05 1.13
N ALA A 76 8.83 2.31 0.02
CA ALA A 76 10.28 2.16 -0.09
C ALA A 76 11.04 3.11 0.88
N ASP A 77 10.49 4.30 1.11
CA ASP A 77 11.09 5.34 1.97
C ASP A 77 10.85 5.11 3.49
N LEU A 78 10.14 4.05 3.87
CA LEU A 78 9.81 3.73 5.26
C LEU A 78 10.88 2.90 5.98
N GLY A 79 11.86 2.35 5.27
CA GLY A 79 12.93 1.57 5.89
C GLY A 79 14.14 1.39 4.96
N PRO A 80 15.27 0.90 5.49
CA PRO A 80 16.51 0.76 4.72
C PRO A 80 16.45 -0.39 3.69
N ARG A 81 15.46 -1.28 3.81
CA ARG A 81 15.22 -2.41 2.90
C ARG A 81 13.73 -2.56 2.70
N VAL A 82 13.32 -2.80 1.46
CA VAL A 82 11.93 -3.09 1.11
C VAL A 82 11.86 -4.37 0.28
N ALA A 83 10.84 -5.16 0.53
CA ALA A 83 10.45 -6.29 -0.32
C ALA A 83 8.94 -6.22 -0.53
N ALA A 84 8.48 -6.63 -1.72
CA ALA A 84 7.06 -6.68 -2.04
C ALA A 84 6.66 -8.09 -2.47
N VAL A 85 5.49 -8.53 -2.03
CA VAL A 85 4.87 -9.79 -2.42
C VAL A 85 3.57 -9.48 -3.12
N LEU A 86 3.42 -9.97 -4.36
CA LEU A 86 2.19 -9.78 -5.13
C LEU A 86 1.04 -10.56 -4.47
N GLU A 87 -0.10 -9.88 -4.31
CA GLU A 87 -1.33 -10.45 -3.72
C GLU A 87 -2.52 -10.27 -4.67
N GLY A 88 -3.54 -9.49 -4.25
CA GLY A 88 -4.76 -9.22 -5.01
C GLY A 88 -4.53 -8.42 -6.27
N GLY A 89 -5.59 -8.31 -7.08
CA GLY A 89 -5.55 -7.74 -8.43
C GLY A 89 -6.21 -8.70 -9.40
N TYR A 90 -7.50 -8.47 -9.64
CA TYR A 90 -8.42 -9.41 -10.27
C TYR A 90 -8.94 -8.91 -11.62
N ASN A 91 -8.40 -7.79 -12.10
CA ASN A 91 -8.51 -7.35 -13.48
C ASN A 91 -7.20 -7.70 -14.25
N PRO A 92 -7.15 -8.82 -15.01
CA PRO A 92 -5.94 -9.24 -15.71
C PRO A 92 -5.49 -8.28 -16.83
N GLY A 93 -6.39 -7.43 -17.33
CA GLY A 93 -6.06 -6.45 -18.36
C GLY A 93 -5.28 -5.27 -17.79
N ALA A 94 -5.65 -4.80 -16.59
CA ALA A 94 -4.99 -3.69 -15.91
C ALA A 94 -3.73 -4.14 -15.15
N LEU A 95 -3.76 -5.33 -14.53
CA LEU A 95 -2.74 -5.78 -13.57
C LEU A 95 -1.28 -5.61 -14.04
N PRO A 96 -0.87 -5.96 -15.27
CA PRO A 96 0.52 -5.79 -15.71
C PRO A 96 1.00 -4.33 -15.63
N GLY A 97 0.14 -3.36 -16.00
CA GLY A 97 0.48 -1.95 -15.94
C GLY A 97 0.57 -1.43 -14.50
N LEU A 98 -0.29 -1.93 -13.62
CA LEU A 98 -0.27 -1.57 -12.20
C LEU A 98 0.98 -2.11 -11.49
N VAL A 99 1.35 -3.35 -11.79
CA VAL A 99 2.61 -3.96 -11.29
C VAL A 99 3.82 -3.19 -11.81
N ALA A 100 3.84 -2.81 -13.10
CA ALA A 100 4.93 -2.01 -13.65
C ALA A 100 5.07 -0.65 -12.94
N ALA A 101 3.96 0.07 -12.73
CA ALA A 101 3.96 1.35 -12.02
C ALA A 101 4.45 1.22 -10.57
N ALA A 102 4.04 0.16 -9.85
CA ALA A 102 4.52 -0.10 -8.50
C ALA A 102 6.02 -0.45 -8.47
N LEU A 103 6.51 -1.25 -9.42
CA LEU A 103 7.94 -1.59 -9.54
C LEU A 103 8.80 -0.35 -9.77
N GLU A 104 8.35 0.58 -10.63
CA GLU A 104 9.02 1.88 -10.82
C GLU A 104 9.04 2.68 -9.51
N GLY A 105 7.95 2.66 -8.74
CA GLY A 105 7.87 3.30 -7.43
C GLY A 105 8.87 2.74 -6.42
N PHE A 106 9.04 1.42 -6.35
CA PHE A 106 9.98 0.77 -5.42
C PHE A 106 11.47 0.96 -5.79
N GLN A 107 11.79 1.36 -7.02
CA GLN A 107 13.17 1.39 -7.55
C GLN A 107 13.82 2.78 -7.59
N LYS A 108 13.18 3.79 -7.00
CA LYS A 108 13.71 5.17 -6.97
C LYS A 108 15.00 5.32 -6.15
#